data_AF-A0A917VCL9-F1
#
_entry.id   AF-A0A917VCL9-F1
#
_cell.length_a   1.000
_cell.length_b   1.000
_cell.length_c   1.000
_cell.angle_alpha   90.00
_cell.angle_beta   90.00
_cell.angle_gamma   90.00
#
_symmetry.space_group_name_H-M   'P 1'
#
loop_
_entity.id
_entity.type
_entity.pdbx_description
1 polymer ?
#
loop_
_entity_poly.entity_id
_entity_poly.type
_entity_poly.pdbx_seq_one_letter_code
_entity_poly.pdbx_strand_id
1 'polypeptide(L)'
;MTTTESASARHLIERAARGHYRTVYTPSALDAAAQLLADLHATGARHGIAPGDWAGEHGGDQRLAEAVLLAQVTAYRNASLADLPDPYALLSEAAARAGLAVLDRAGEDDTERPPPRVPPARAFVRLARLPRTPHWGWDGTAPLVVSLERFDSLTSPAWKWELFPDLGEPSTQMVQVVAPPPSPAVADEVFAVAQRVLTGALPLYR
;
A
#
# COMPACT_ATOMS: atom_id res chain seq x y z
N MET A 1 -26.02 10.33 -6.47
CA MET A 1 -24.80 10.01 -7.22
C MET A 1 -25.16 8.95 -8.25
N THR A 2 -24.98 9.24 -9.53
CA THR A 2 -25.28 8.28 -10.60
C THR A 2 -24.11 7.32 -10.79
N THR A 3 -24.36 6.10 -11.26
CA THR A 3 -23.30 5.10 -11.55
C THR A 3 -22.24 5.65 -12.50
N THR A 4 -22.61 6.57 -13.39
CA THR A 4 -21.72 7.24 -14.35
C THR A 4 -20.75 8.22 -13.69
N GLU A 5 -21.18 8.99 -12.68
CA GLU A 5 -20.32 9.90 -11.92
C GLU A 5 -19.24 9.14 -11.13
N SER A 6 -19.64 8.02 -10.52
CA SER A 6 -18.72 7.14 -9.79
C SER A 6 -17.66 6.52 -10.72
N ALA A 7 -18.07 6.07 -11.91
CA ALA A 7 -17.15 5.52 -12.90
C ALA A 7 -16.16 6.57 -13.43
N SER A 8 -16.61 7.82 -13.62
CA SER A 8 -15.76 8.92 -14.06
C SER A 8 -14.71 9.30 -12.99
N ALA A 9 -15.12 9.42 -11.72
CA ALA A 9 -14.20 9.70 -10.63
C ALA A 9 -13.15 8.59 -10.47
N ARG A 10 -13.59 7.32 -10.56
CA ARG A 10 -12.70 6.17 -10.52
C ARG A 10 -11.65 6.21 -11.63
N HIS A 11 -12.06 6.53 -12.86
CA HIS A 11 -11.12 6.63 -13.99
C HIS A 11 -10.05 7.70 -13.78
N LEU A 12 -10.42 8.87 -13.26
CA LEU A 12 -9.47 9.95 -12.96
C LEU A 12 -8.46 9.56 -11.89
N ILE A 13 -8.92 8.90 -10.82
CA ILE A 13 -8.07 8.39 -9.75
C ILE A 13 -7.10 7.32 -10.26
N GLU A 14 -7.57 6.37 -11.08
CA GLU A 14 -6.68 5.38 -11.67
C GLU A 14 -5.63 5.99 -12.60
N ARG A 15 -6.01 7.03 -13.36
CA ARG A 15 -5.07 7.76 -14.21
C ARG A 15 -4.02 8.49 -13.37
N ALA A 16 -4.42 9.16 -12.30
CA ALA A 16 -3.50 9.81 -11.37
C ALA A 16 -2.56 8.80 -10.69
N ALA A 17 -3.09 7.66 -10.22
CA ALA A 17 -2.30 6.61 -9.59
C ALA A 17 -1.20 6.04 -10.50
N ARG A 18 -1.45 5.94 -11.81
CA ARG A 18 -0.45 5.47 -12.80
C ARG A 18 0.78 6.39 -12.91
N GLY A 19 0.67 7.66 -12.49
CA GLY A 19 1.81 8.57 -12.44
C GLY A 19 2.85 8.19 -11.37
N HIS A 20 2.50 7.31 -10.42
CA HIS A 20 3.35 6.96 -9.28
C HIS A 20 4.08 5.64 -9.54
N TYR A 21 5.16 5.70 -10.31
CA TYR A 21 5.93 4.56 -10.80
C TYR A 21 6.62 3.68 -9.75
N ARG A 22 6.42 3.85 -8.43
CA ARG A 22 6.92 2.92 -7.39
C ARG A 22 5.82 2.53 -6.39
N THR A 23 4.59 2.96 -6.66
CA THR A 23 3.47 2.84 -5.74
C THR A 23 2.37 2.03 -6.40
N VAL A 24 1.89 1.02 -5.68
CA VAL A 24 0.71 0.27 -6.07
C VAL A 24 -0.41 0.57 -5.11
N TYR A 25 -1.57 0.91 -5.65
CA TYR A 25 -2.76 1.17 -4.85
C TYR A 25 -3.64 -0.07 -4.85
N THR A 26 -4.11 -0.45 -3.66
CA THR A 26 -5.13 -1.49 -3.51
C THR A 26 -6.48 -1.05 -4.08
N PRO A 27 -7.38 -1.98 -4.46
CA PRO A 27 -8.71 -1.65 -4.94
C PRO A 27 -9.47 -0.73 -3.98
N SER A 28 -9.49 -1.08 -2.69
CA SER A 28 -10.15 -0.29 -1.64
C SER A 28 -9.59 1.13 -1.51
N ALA A 29 -8.26 1.32 -1.61
CA ALA A 29 -7.64 2.64 -1.59
C ALA A 29 -8.10 3.51 -2.76
N LEU A 30 -8.15 2.92 -3.96
CA LEU A 30 -8.60 3.62 -5.17
C LEU A 30 -10.11 3.92 -5.11
N ASP A 31 -10.93 3.05 -4.52
CA ASP A 31 -12.38 3.27 -4.38
C ASP A 31 -12.69 4.38 -3.38
N ALA A 32 -12.02 4.38 -2.23
CA ALA A 32 -12.15 5.46 -1.25
C ALA A 32 -11.68 6.82 -1.80
N ALA A 33 -10.61 6.83 -2.59
CA ALA A 33 -10.17 8.05 -3.29
C ALA A 33 -11.18 8.50 -4.36
N ALA A 34 -11.77 7.56 -5.12
CA ALA A 34 -12.82 7.87 -6.10
C ALA A 34 -14.08 8.43 -5.43
N GLN A 35 -14.48 7.87 -4.28
CA GLN A 35 -15.59 8.37 -3.49
C GLN A 35 -15.32 9.80 -3.00
N LEU A 36 -14.12 10.06 -2.45
CA LEU A 36 -13.75 11.41 -2.01
C LEU A 36 -13.77 12.42 -3.16
N LEU A 37 -13.25 12.04 -4.34
CA LEU A 37 -13.30 12.91 -5.52
C LEU A 37 -14.75 13.19 -5.96
N ALA A 38 -15.61 12.18 -5.95
CA ALA A 38 -17.02 12.33 -6.28
C ALA A 38 -17.73 13.25 -5.27
N ASP A 39 -17.44 13.12 -3.97
CA ASP A 39 -17.99 13.96 -2.92
C ASP A 39 -17.52 15.42 -3.05
N LEU A 40 -16.27 15.64 -3.44
CA LEU A 40 -15.75 16.96 -3.75
C LEU A 40 -16.50 17.56 -4.95
N HIS A 41 -16.61 16.85 -6.07
CA HIS A 41 -17.38 17.31 -7.23
C HIS A 41 -18.83 17.64 -6.87
N ALA A 42 -19.51 16.78 -6.12
CA ALA A 42 -20.88 17.02 -5.66
C ALA A 42 -20.97 18.26 -4.76
N THR A 43 -19.96 18.48 -3.91
CA THR A 43 -19.87 19.68 -3.08
C THR A 43 -19.64 20.94 -3.92
N GLY A 44 -18.70 20.92 -4.86
CA GLY A 44 -18.46 22.05 -5.75
C GLY A 44 -19.68 22.41 -6.57
N ALA A 45 -20.41 21.42 -7.09
CA ALA A 45 -21.65 21.66 -7.83
C ALA A 45 -22.69 22.42 -6.99
N ARG A 46 -22.82 22.11 -5.69
CA ARG A 46 -23.70 22.86 -4.76
C ARG A 46 -23.25 24.32 -4.55
N HIS A 47 -21.97 24.60 -4.76
CA HIS A 47 -21.37 25.94 -4.64
C HIS A 47 -21.10 26.61 -6.00
N GLY A 48 -21.59 26.04 -7.11
CA GLY A 48 -21.41 26.62 -8.45
C GLY A 48 -20.00 26.45 -9.05
N ILE A 49 -19.19 25.52 -8.53
CA ILE A 49 -17.86 25.20 -9.04
C ILE A 49 -17.99 24.02 -10.01
N ALA A 50 -17.64 24.22 -11.28
CA ALA A 50 -17.69 23.16 -12.27
C ALA A 50 -16.43 22.26 -12.20
N PRO A 51 -16.52 21.00 -12.68
CA PRO A 51 -15.33 20.20 -12.97
C PRO A 51 -14.39 20.98 -13.91
N GLY A 52 -13.11 21.07 -13.56
CA GLY A 52 -12.12 21.93 -14.23
C GLY A 52 -11.75 23.22 -13.50
N ASP A 53 -12.64 23.75 -12.64
CA ASP A 53 -12.43 25.04 -11.96
C ASP A 53 -11.73 24.92 -10.60
N TRP A 54 -11.44 23.68 -10.17
CA TRP A 54 -10.99 23.37 -8.81
C TRP A 54 -9.57 23.84 -8.44
N ALA A 55 -8.68 24.08 -9.41
CA ALA A 55 -7.30 24.50 -9.10
C ALA A 55 -6.79 25.71 -9.90
N GLY A 56 -7.69 26.62 -10.27
CA GLY A 56 -7.36 27.83 -11.03
C GLY A 56 -6.82 27.53 -12.44
N GLU A 57 -6.10 28.49 -13.05
CA GLU A 57 -5.71 28.46 -14.47
C GLU A 57 -4.94 27.21 -14.93
N HIS A 58 -4.36 26.40 -14.03
CA HIS A 58 -3.41 25.34 -14.40
C HIS A 58 -3.70 23.95 -13.80
N GLY A 59 -4.88 23.70 -13.23
CA GLY A 59 -5.16 22.38 -12.67
C GLY A 59 -6.64 22.00 -12.68
N GLY A 60 -7.09 21.47 -13.81
CA GLY A 60 -8.39 20.79 -13.88
C GLY A 60 -8.43 19.50 -13.04
N ASP A 61 -9.45 18.68 -13.29
CA ASP A 61 -9.78 17.48 -12.49
C ASP A 61 -8.63 16.51 -12.25
N GLN A 62 -7.62 16.49 -13.13
CA GLN A 62 -6.44 15.66 -12.94
C GLN A 62 -5.61 16.04 -11.70
N ARG A 63 -5.37 17.34 -11.47
CA ARG A 63 -4.62 17.78 -10.28
C ARG A 63 -5.42 17.58 -9.01
N LEU A 64 -6.74 17.74 -9.08
CA LEU A 64 -7.61 17.43 -7.96
C LEU A 64 -7.55 15.94 -7.61
N ALA A 65 -7.58 15.05 -8.61
CA ALA A 65 -7.44 13.61 -8.41
C ALA A 65 -6.09 13.23 -7.75
N GLU A 66 -4.99 13.87 -8.16
CA GLU A 66 -3.66 13.69 -7.53
C GLU A 66 -3.65 14.19 -6.07
N ALA A 67 -4.25 15.35 -5.81
CA ALA A 67 -4.39 15.88 -4.45
C ALA A 67 -5.24 14.98 -3.56
N VAL A 68 -6.34 14.42 -4.09
CA VAL A 68 -7.18 13.44 -3.40
C VAL A 68 -6.41 12.18 -3.04
N LEU A 69 -5.61 11.64 -3.97
CA LEU A 69 -4.74 10.50 -3.68
C LEU A 69 -3.73 10.80 -2.58
N LEU A 70 -3.07 11.96 -2.64
CA LEU A 70 -2.11 12.38 -1.61
C LEU A 70 -2.78 12.55 -0.25
N ALA A 71 -3.97 13.14 -0.21
CA ALA A 71 -4.76 13.30 1.00
C ALA A 71 -5.12 11.94 1.61
N GLN A 72 -5.59 10.98 0.79
CA GLN A 72 -5.91 9.62 1.26
C GLN A 72 -4.68 8.87 1.76
N VAL A 73 -3.56 8.91 1.04
CA VAL A 73 -2.28 8.33 1.49
C VAL A 73 -1.88 8.89 2.85
N THR A 74 -2.02 10.20 3.04
CA THR A 74 -1.69 10.88 4.30
C THR A 74 -2.65 10.48 5.41
N ALA A 75 -3.95 10.39 5.11
CA ALA A 75 -4.97 9.95 6.07
C ALA A 75 -4.74 8.51 6.53
N TYR A 76 -4.45 7.58 5.61
CA TYR A 76 -4.16 6.18 5.95
C TYR A 76 -2.90 6.03 6.78
N ARG A 77 -1.83 6.75 6.41
CA ARG A 77 -0.58 6.77 7.16
C ARG A 77 -0.80 7.20 8.60
N ASN A 78 -1.60 8.25 8.80
CA ASN A 78 -1.83 8.86 10.11
C ASN A 78 -3.03 8.27 10.87
N ALA A 79 -3.66 7.22 10.36
CA ALA A 79 -4.80 6.61 11.02
C ALA A 79 -4.40 6.04 12.38
N SER A 80 -5.11 6.47 13.42
CA SER A 80 -5.00 5.88 14.75
C SER A 80 -5.57 4.47 14.71
N LEU A 81 -4.82 3.51 15.22
CA LEU A 81 -5.24 2.11 15.33
C LEU A 81 -5.07 1.67 16.78
N ALA A 82 -5.90 2.26 17.64
CA ALA A 82 -5.94 1.96 19.07
C ALA A 82 -6.20 0.46 19.36
N ASP A 83 -6.74 -0.28 18.38
CA ASP A 83 -7.10 -1.70 18.47
C ASP A 83 -6.59 -2.50 17.26
N LEU A 84 -5.35 -2.25 16.82
CA LEU A 84 -4.78 -3.02 15.72
C LEU A 84 -4.73 -4.52 16.07
N PRO A 85 -5.21 -5.41 15.18
CA PRO A 85 -4.88 -6.83 15.26
C PRO A 85 -3.36 -6.99 15.32
N ASP A 86 -2.85 -8.05 15.95
CA ASP A 86 -1.43 -8.36 15.93
C ASP A 86 -0.92 -8.30 14.46
N PRO A 87 -0.01 -7.36 14.12
CA PRO A 87 0.46 -7.18 12.75
C PRO A 87 1.01 -8.48 12.15
N TYR A 88 1.66 -9.32 12.95
CA TYR A 88 2.22 -10.56 12.46
C TYR A 88 1.14 -11.61 12.18
N ALA A 89 0.17 -11.77 13.09
CA ALA A 89 -1.00 -12.63 12.86
C ALA A 89 -1.74 -12.18 11.59
N LEU A 90 -1.94 -10.87 11.42
CA LEU A 90 -2.59 -10.30 10.25
C LEU A 90 -1.87 -10.68 8.95
N LEU A 91 -0.54 -10.54 8.90
CA LEU A 91 0.27 -10.92 7.73
C LEU A 91 0.21 -12.43 7.46
N SER A 92 0.37 -13.25 8.50
CA SER A 92 0.45 -14.70 8.37
C SER A 92 -0.86 -15.33 7.93
N GLU A 93 -1.97 -14.85 8.48
CA GLU A 93 -3.29 -15.31 8.08
C GLU A 93 -3.64 -14.89 6.64
N ALA A 94 -3.27 -13.67 6.24
CA ALA A 94 -3.46 -13.23 4.86
C ALA A 94 -2.60 -14.04 3.88
N ALA A 95 -1.35 -14.36 4.25
CA ALA A 95 -0.49 -15.27 3.48
C ALA A 95 -1.15 -16.66 3.32
N ALA A 96 -1.66 -17.22 4.41
CA ALA A 96 -2.34 -18.51 4.41
C ALA A 96 -3.60 -18.49 3.52
N ARG A 97 -4.45 -17.45 3.63
CA ARG A 97 -5.63 -17.27 2.77
C ARG A 97 -5.27 -17.13 1.30
N ALA A 98 -4.13 -16.49 0.99
CA ALA A 98 -3.60 -16.37 -0.36
C ALA A 98 -2.91 -17.66 -0.88
N GLY A 99 -2.78 -18.70 -0.05
CA GLY A 99 -2.07 -19.93 -0.40
C GLY A 99 -0.56 -19.74 -0.57
N LEU A 100 0.02 -18.74 0.11
CA LEU A 100 1.43 -18.40 0.04
C LEU A 100 2.15 -18.93 1.29
N ALA A 101 3.15 -19.78 1.08
CA ALA A 101 3.92 -20.35 2.17
C ALA A 101 4.84 -19.28 2.80
N VAL A 102 4.75 -19.11 4.12
CA VAL A 102 5.65 -18.26 4.90
C VAL A 102 6.86 -19.10 5.31
N LEU A 103 8.07 -18.64 4.99
CA LEU A 103 9.32 -19.32 5.35
C LEU A 103 9.63 -19.15 6.83
N ASP A 104 9.47 -17.93 7.34
CA ASP A 104 9.64 -17.58 8.74
C ASP A 104 9.08 -16.18 9.05
N ARG A 105 9.21 -15.82 10.32
CA ARG A 105 9.07 -14.44 10.81
C ARG A 105 10.44 -13.78 10.71
N ALA A 106 10.59 -12.78 9.86
CA ALA A 106 11.78 -11.95 9.90
C ALA A 106 11.78 -11.18 11.24
N GLY A 107 12.61 -11.66 12.18
CA GLY A 107 12.69 -11.17 13.56
C GLY A 107 12.82 -12.27 14.63
N GLU A 108 12.64 -13.56 14.32
CA GLU A 108 12.72 -14.65 15.31
C GLU A 108 14.12 -15.31 15.45
N ASP A 109 15.04 -15.11 14.51
CA ASP A 109 16.37 -15.76 14.53
C ASP A 109 17.53 -14.87 15.02
N ASP A 110 17.25 -13.66 15.51
CA ASP A 110 18.27 -12.82 16.16
C ASP A 110 18.24 -13.05 17.69
N THR A 111 18.31 -14.31 18.13
CA THR A 111 18.31 -14.65 19.58
C THR A 111 19.59 -14.22 20.31
N GLU A 112 20.62 -13.77 19.59
CA GLU A 112 21.85 -13.22 20.17
C GLU A 112 21.84 -11.70 20.33
N ARG A 113 20.85 -11.00 19.75
CA ARG A 113 20.72 -9.55 19.88
C ARG A 113 19.54 -9.26 20.80
N PRO A 114 19.74 -8.59 21.96
CA PRO A 114 18.60 -8.20 22.78
C PRO A 114 17.64 -7.43 21.89
N PRO A 115 16.33 -7.72 21.93
CA PRO A 115 15.36 -7.07 21.05
C PRO A 115 15.63 -5.57 21.17
N PRO A 116 15.93 -4.87 20.07
CA PRO A 116 16.09 -3.44 20.16
C PRO A 116 14.79 -2.94 20.82
N ARG A 117 14.91 -2.03 21.79
CA ARG A 117 13.77 -1.39 22.46
C ARG A 117 13.02 -0.51 21.44
N VAL A 118 12.50 -1.11 20.38
CA VAL A 118 11.78 -0.49 19.27
C VAL A 118 10.33 -0.33 19.73
N PRO A 119 9.75 0.88 19.64
CA PRO A 119 8.32 1.05 19.85
C PRO A 119 7.50 0.25 18.82
N PRO A 120 6.28 -0.18 19.16
CA PRO A 120 5.67 -1.39 18.63
C PRO A 120 5.13 -1.22 17.20
N ALA A 121 5.05 -2.35 16.48
CA ALA A 121 4.42 -2.58 15.18
C ALA A 121 5.30 -2.40 13.93
N ARG A 122 6.48 -3.02 13.92
CA ARG A 122 7.07 -3.55 12.67
C ARG A 122 6.83 -5.04 12.62
N ALA A 123 6.17 -5.52 11.57
CA ALA A 123 6.03 -6.94 11.30
C ALA A 123 6.37 -7.24 9.85
N PHE A 124 6.99 -8.40 9.66
CA PHE A 124 7.49 -8.87 8.39
C PHE A 124 7.20 -10.35 8.26
N VAL A 125 6.84 -10.78 7.06
CA VAL A 125 6.85 -12.20 6.69
C VAL A 125 7.68 -12.40 5.44
N ARG A 126 8.46 -13.48 5.42
CA ARG A 126 9.19 -13.92 4.22
C ARG A 126 8.36 -14.96 3.50
N LEU A 127 8.06 -14.72 2.24
CA LEU A 127 7.27 -15.62 1.41
C LEU A 127 8.20 -16.54 0.61
N ALA A 128 7.84 -17.81 0.58
CA ALA A 128 8.49 -18.79 -0.27
C ALA A 128 8.39 -18.38 -1.74
N ARG A 129 9.43 -18.69 -2.49
CA ARG A 129 9.43 -18.47 -3.93
C ARG A 129 8.41 -19.39 -4.60
N LEU A 130 7.77 -18.86 -5.64
CA LEU A 130 6.99 -19.63 -6.60
C LEU A 130 7.87 -20.00 -7.80
N PRO A 131 7.49 -21.03 -8.60
CA PRO A 131 8.25 -21.40 -9.81
C PRO A 131 8.43 -20.26 -10.82
N ARG A 132 7.55 -19.26 -10.81
CA ARG A 132 7.59 -18.07 -11.68
C ARG A 132 8.16 -16.83 -11.01
N THR A 133 8.67 -16.94 -9.78
CA THR A 133 9.21 -15.78 -9.06
C THR A 133 10.44 -15.24 -9.77
N PRO A 134 10.47 -13.93 -10.09
CA PRO A 134 11.64 -13.32 -10.71
C PRO A 134 12.90 -13.53 -9.89
N HIS A 135 14.05 -13.57 -10.57
CA HIS A 135 15.35 -13.67 -9.89
C HIS A 135 15.71 -12.32 -9.25
N TRP A 136 15.89 -12.35 -7.93
CA TRP A 136 16.32 -11.22 -7.12
C TRP A 136 17.48 -11.64 -6.22
N GLY A 137 18.32 -10.68 -5.85
CA GLY A 137 19.53 -10.93 -5.09
C GLY A 137 20.68 -11.50 -5.91
N TRP A 138 21.83 -11.66 -5.26
CA TRP A 138 23.08 -12.02 -5.91
C TRP A 138 23.02 -13.39 -6.61
N ASP A 139 22.39 -14.37 -5.95
CA ASP A 139 22.23 -15.73 -6.45
C ASP A 139 20.87 -15.98 -7.14
N GLY A 140 20.03 -14.94 -7.22
CA GLY A 140 18.69 -15.03 -7.79
C GLY A 140 17.68 -15.79 -6.94
N THR A 141 17.98 -16.08 -5.66
CA THR A 141 17.12 -16.89 -4.77
C THR A 141 16.48 -16.10 -3.63
N ALA A 142 16.65 -14.77 -3.58
CA ALA A 142 16.08 -13.97 -2.50
C ALA A 142 14.54 -14.13 -2.39
N PRO A 143 13.98 -14.39 -1.20
CA PRO A 143 12.54 -14.44 -0.98
C PRO A 143 11.91 -13.04 -1.06
N LEU A 144 10.58 -12.98 -1.20
CA LEU A 144 9.84 -11.71 -1.10
C LEU A 144 9.48 -11.45 0.36
N VAL A 145 9.79 -10.26 0.86
CA VAL A 145 9.33 -9.75 2.15
C VAL A 145 8.06 -8.95 1.94
N VAL A 146 7.06 -9.20 2.79
CA VAL A 146 5.91 -8.30 3.00
C VAL A 146 6.08 -7.63 4.34
N SER A 147 6.15 -6.31 4.36
CA SER A 147 6.26 -5.52 5.59
C SER A 147 5.00 -4.74 5.89
N LEU A 148 4.69 -4.68 7.19
CA LEU A 148 3.77 -3.71 7.77
C LEU A 148 4.52 -2.98 8.89
N GLU A 149 4.80 -1.70 8.66
CA GLU A 149 5.56 -0.88 9.60
C GLU A 149 4.76 0.32 10.09
N ARG A 150 4.86 0.57 11.39
CA ARG A 150 4.53 1.85 12.01
C ARG A 150 5.81 2.58 12.37
N PHE A 151 5.96 3.79 11.83
CA PHE A 151 6.98 4.72 12.30
C PHE A 151 6.38 5.50 13.46
N ASP A 152 6.78 5.19 14.69
CA ASP A 152 6.51 6.06 15.83
C ASP A 152 7.56 7.17 15.87
N SER A 153 7.31 8.23 15.09
CA SER A 153 8.08 9.46 15.20
C SER A 153 7.27 10.46 16.02
N LEU A 154 7.96 11.26 16.83
CA LEU A 154 7.36 12.34 17.63
C LEU A 154 6.52 13.33 16.80
N THR A 155 6.66 13.33 15.48
CA THR A 155 6.00 14.25 14.55
C THR A 155 5.00 13.60 13.60
N SER A 156 4.96 12.27 13.48
CA SER A 156 3.98 11.56 12.64
C SER A 156 3.98 10.05 12.93
N PRO A 157 2.89 9.47 13.44
CA PRO A 157 2.67 8.03 13.36
C PRO A 157 2.32 7.70 11.92
N ALA A 158 3.21 7.05 11.17
CA ALA A 158 2.97 6.72 9.75
C ALA A 158 2.97 5.19 9.54
N TRP A 159 1.86 4.65 9.03
CA TRP A 159 1.76 3.28 8.55
C TRP A 159 2.30 3.12 7.14
N LYS A 160 3.01 2.01 6.89
CA LYS A 160 3.57 1.70 5.58
C LYS A 160 3.47 0.22 5.29
N TRP A 161 3.00 -0.10 4.09
CA TRP A 161 3.07 -1.43 3.51
C TRP A 161 4.13 -1.44 2.42
N GLU A 162 5.04 -2.41 2.46
CA GLU A 162 6.07 -2.56 1.43
C GLU A 162 6.25 -4.02 1.01
N LEU A 163 6.68 -4.16 -0.24
CA LEU A 163 7.09 -5.43 -0.83
C LEU A 163 8.51 -5.25 -1.37
N PHE A 164 9.46 -6.06 -0.91
CA PHE A 164 10.85 -5.99 -1.34
C PHE A 164 11.53 -7.36 -1.23
N PRO A 165 12.56 -7.67 -2.04
CA PRO A 165 13.30 -8.91 -1.88
C PRO A 165 14.19 -8.83 -0.63
N ASP A 166 14.34 -9.95 0.08
CA ASP A 166 15.24 -10.04 1.22
C ASP A 166 16.69 -10.12 0.73
N LEU A 167 17.35 -8.97 0.63
CA LEU A 167 18.72 -8.86 0.11
C LEU A 167 19.78 -8.74 1.19
N GLY A 168 19.41 -8.74 2.47
CA GLY A 168 20.32 -8.49 3.59
C GLY A 168 20.82 -7.04 3.72
N GLU A 169 20.56 -6.18 2.72
CA GLU A 169 20.89 -4.75 2.70
C GLU A 169 19.68 -3.91 2.24
N PRO A 170 19.64 -2.60 2.56
CA PRO A 170 18.61 -1.70 2.06
C PRO A 170 18.54 -1.72 0.53
N SER A 171 17.42 -2.22 -0.01
CA SER A 171 17.24 -2.34 -1.44
C SER A 171 16.48 -1.15 -2.02
N THR A 172 16.87 -0.71 -3.22
CA THR A 172 16.04 0.16 -4.07
C THR A 172 14.89 -0.61 -4.73
N GLN A 173 14.94 -1.95 -4.71
CA GLN A 173 13.94 -2.85 -5.26
C GLN A 173 12.76 -3.01 -4.31
N MET A 174 11.95 -1.96 -4.23
CA MET A 174 10.73 -1.96 -3.40
C MET A 174 9.52 -1.50 -4.20
N VAL A 175 8.36 -2.01 -3.81
CA VAL A 175 7.07 -1.43 -4.15
C VAL A 175 6.39 -1.00 -2.86
N GLN A 176 6.01 0.28 -2.81
CA GLN A 176 5.15 0.76 -1.75
C GLN A 176 3.71 0.38 -2.10
N VAL A 177 3.00 -0.25 -1.17
CA VAL A 177 1.57 -0.52 -1.31
C VAL A 177 0.79 0.54 -0.53
N VAL A 178 -0.09 1.27 -1.22
CA VAL A 178 -1.03 2.17 -0.57
C VAL A 178 -2.32 1.41 -0.34
N ALA A 179 -2.68 1.28 0.92
CA ALA A 179 -3.87 0.61 1.37
C ALA A 179 -4.51 1.40 2.53
N PRO A 180 -5.82 1.21 2.77
CA PRO A 180 -6.47 1.73 3.96
C PRO A 180 -5.81 1.20 5.26
N PRO A 181 -6.26 1.67 6.43
CA PRO A 181 -5.72 1.20 7.70
C PRO A 181 -5.79 -0.34 7.81
N PRO A 182 -4.74 -1.00 8.35
CA PRO A 182 -4.67 -2.45 8.43
C PRO A 182 -5.91 -3.12 9.02
N SER A 183 -6.39 -4.12 8.28
CA SER A 183 -7.49 -5.01 8.65
C SER A 183 -7.34 -6.32 7.86
N PRO A 184 -8.04 -7.41 8.22
CA PRO A 184 -7.94 -8.67 7.47
C PRO A 184 -8.21 -8.52 5.97
N ALA A 185 -9.24 -7.78 5.59
CA ALA A 185 -9.58 -7.54 4.19
C ALA A 185 -8.49 -6.73 3.45
N VAL A 186 -7.92 -5.72 4.11
CA VAL A 186 -6.82 -4.93 3.53
C VAL A 186 -5.57 -5.77 3.36
N ALA A 187 -5.25 -6.64 4.34
CA ALA A 187 -4.13 -7.56 4.22
C ALA A 187 -4.32 -8.51 3.03
N ASP A 188 -5.53 -9.02 2.79
CA ASP A 188 -5.83 -9.85 1.62
C ASP A 188 -5.56 -9.12 0.30
N GLU A 189 -5.93 -7.84 0.19
CA GLU A 189 -5.60 -7.02 -0.98
C GLU A 189 -4.09 -6.82 -1.16
N VAL A 190 -3.35 -6.58 -0.07
CA VAL A 190 -1.88 -6.47 -0.12
C VAL A 190 -1.25 -7.79 -0.57
N PHE A 191 -1.76 -8.93 -0.09
CA PHE A 191 -1.26 -10.24 -0.49
C PHE A 191 -1.62 -10.61 -1.93
N ALA A 192 -2.73 -10.10 -2.47
CA ALA A 192 -2.99 -10.17 -3.91
C ALA A 192 -1.94 -9.39 -4.72
N VAL A 193 -1.45 -8.26 -4.21
CA VAL A 193 -0.31 -7.53 -4.82
C VAL A 193 0.98 -8.36 -4.70
N ALA A 194 1.26 -8.95 -3.53
CA ALA A 194 2.42 -9.81 -3.32
C ALA A 194 2.43 -11.01 -4.29
N GLN A 195 1.28 -11.64 -4.53
CA GLN A 195 1.14 -12.73 -5.50
C GLN A 195 1.48 -12.27 -6.93
N ARG A 196 1.06 -11.06 -7.34
CA ARG A 196 1.41 -10.49 -8.65
C ARG A 196 2.92 -10.22 -8.76
N VAL A 197 3.56 -9.80 -7.67
CA VAL A 197 5.02 -9.65 -7.61
C VAL A 197 5.71 -11.02 -7.75
N LEU A 198 5.29 -12.01 -6.96
CA LEU A 198 5.83 -13.38 -6.97
C LEU A 198 5.62 -14.13 -8.28
N THR A 199 4.69 -13.70 -9.13
CA THR A 199 4.44 -14.30 -10.45
C THR A 199 5.05 -13.49 -11.59
N GLY A 200 5.71 -12.36 -11.30
CA GLY A 200 6.26 -11.44 -12.30
C GLY A 200 5.22 -10.60 -13.04
N ALA A 201 3.94 -10.70 -12.69
CA ALA A 201 2.86 -9.90 -13.26
C ALA A 201 2.90 -8.42 -12.80
N LEU A 202 3.66 -8.14 -11.74
CA LEU A 202 3.98 -6.80 -11.27
C LEU A 202 5.49 -6.75 -10.99
N PRO A 203 6.29 -5.96 -11.74
CA PRO A 203 7.72 -5.87 -11.49
C PRO A 203 8.03 -5.09 -10.21
N LEU A 204 9.07 -5.51 -9.49
CA LEU A 204 9.77 -4.65 -8.54
C LEU A 204 10.70 -3.73 -9.34
N TYR A 205 10.66 -2.43 -9.06
CA TYR A 205 11.47 -1.44 -9.78
C TYR A 205 12.95 -1.63 -9.42
N ARG A 206 13.85 -1.57 -10.41
CA ARG A 206 15.31 -1.64 -10.17
C ARG A 206 15.86 -0.28 -9.74
#